data_AF-A0A7K3NJE8-F1
#
_entry.id   AF-A0A7K3NJE8-F1
#
_cell.length_a   1.000
_cell.length_b   1.000
_cell.length_c   1.000
_cell.angle_alpha   90.00
_cell.angle_beta   90.00
_cell.angle_gamma   90.00
#
_symmetry.space_group_name_H-M   'P 1'
#
loop_
_entity.id
_entity.type
_entity.pdbx_description
1 polymer ?
#
loop_
_entity_poly.entity_id
_entity_poly.type
_entity_poly.pdbx_seq_one_letter_code
_entity_poly.pdbx_strand_id
1 'polypeptide(L)'
;MGREHPMEVVGRAEELYCVDGLTFDDTAVRAGVAVSTVKRWAERYGWQAKREEIRQALSAIRTDTIRLRAKLINNCLGSLQAMDAFAVAKMEEVALKAMELADKRAESTPPASPPLREITSEADAVAALEEAVGIRLSALLASPDKVTLTALKEIKTVLDLLKDMRAQAVPETDEARKDRGLTAATADRIRAILGGQE
;
A
#
# COMPACT_ATOMS: atom_id res chain seq x y z
N MET A 1 -4.55 24.79 20.15
CA MET A 1 -3.14 24.85 20.59
C MET A 1 -2.44 23.59 20.08
N GLY A 2 -1.41 23.74 19.24
CA GLY A 2 -0.74 22.59 18.62
C GLY A 2 0.23 21.93 19.61
N ARG A 3 0.13 20.60 19.76
CA ARG A 3 1.23 19.81 20.34
C ARG A 3 2.48 20.11 19.53
N GLU A 4 3.50 20.66 20.17
CA GLU A 4 4.82 20.74 19.56
C GLU A 4 5.33 19.30 19.42
N HIS A 5 5.60 18.87 18.19
CA HIS A 5 6.16 17.55 17.95
C HIS A 5 7.65 17.58 18.27
N PRO A 6 8.23 16.46 18.75
CA PRO A 6 9.67 16.34 18.93
C PRO A 6 10.41 16.61 17.61
N MET A 7 11.59 17.24 17.69
CA MET A 7 12.42 17.53 16.50
C MET A 7 12.80 16.26 15.72
N GLU A 8 12.88 15.11 16.38
CA GLU A 8 13.10 13.82 15.72
C GLU A 8 11.98 13.46 14.74
N VAL A 9 10.73 13.79 15.07
CA VAL A 9 9.57 13.54 14.18
C VAL A 9 9.62 14.46 12.97
N VAL A 10 10.05 15.71 13.18
CA VAL A 10 10.28 16.68 12.10
C VAL A 10 11.37 16.18 11.16
N GLY A 11 12.51 15.76 11.71
CA GLY A 11 13.64 15.23 10.93
C GLY A 11 13.28 13.97 10.15
N ARG A 12 12.54 13.03 10.76
CA ARG A 12 12.05 11.84 10.05
C ARG A 12 11.10 12.21 8.90
N ALA A 13 10.16 13.13 9.14
CA ALA A 13 9.25 13.59 8.09
C ALA A 13 10.01 14.32 6.96
N GLU A 14 11.06 15.05 7.29
CA GLU A 14 11.95 15.70 6.33
C GLU A 14 12.66 14.67 5.44
N GLU A 15 13.25 13.61 6.02
CA GLU A 15 13.91 12.54 5.26
C GLU A 15 12.93 11.84 4.32
N LEU A 16 11.75 11.46 4.83
CA LEU A 16 10.68 10.82 4.05
C LEU A 16 10.24 11.68 2.85
N TYR A 17 10.17 13.01 3.01
CA TYR A 17 9.75 13.90 1.93
C TYR A 17 10.89 14.26 0.98
N CYS A 18 12.05 14.66 1.51
CA CYS A 18 13.15 15.22 0.73
C CYS A 18 14.03 14.14 0.10
N VAL A 19 14.31 13.06 0.83
CA VAL A 19 15.22 11.98 0.39
C VAL A 19 14.44 10.86 -0.29
N ASP A 20 13.41 10.32 0.38
CA ASP A 20 12.60 9.23 -0.19
C ASP A 20 11.63 9.70 -1.28
N GLY A 21 11.42 11.02 -1.39
CA GLY A 21 10.64 11.61 -2.46
C GLY A 21 9.13 11.36 -2.36
N LEU A 22 8.62 11.10 -1.15
CA LEU A 22 7.20 10.83 -0.92
C LEU A 22 6.30 12.05 -1.15
N THR A 23 5.00 11.80 -1.25
CA THR A 23 3.97 12.85 -1.23
C THR A 23 3.75 13.34 0.20
N PHE A 24 3.15 14.52 0.37
CA PHE A 24 2.83 15.02 1.71
C PHE A 24 1.89 14.08 2.48
N ASP A 25 0.97 13.42 1.78
CA ASP A 25 0.03 12.46 2.36
C ASP A 25 0.75 11.20 2.85
N ASP A 26 1.62 10.62 2.02
CA ASP A 26 2.41 9.43 2.40
C ASP A 26 3.40 9.74 3.53
N THR A 27 4.05 10.91 3.48
CA THR A 27 4.94 11.36 4.56
C THR A 27 4.17 11.51 5.87
N ALA A 28 2.97 12.10 5.83
CA ALA A 28 2.12 12.27 7.01
C ALA A 28 1.71 10.93 7.62
N VAL A 29 1.29 9.97 6.78
CA VAL A 29 0.95 8.60 7.20
C VAL A 29 2.15 7.90 7.84
N ARG A 30 3.32 7.92 7.19
CA ARG A 30 4.53 7.24 7.69
C ARG A 30 5.12 7.92 8.93
N ALA A 31 5.00 9.24 9.05
CA ALA A 31 5.48 9.98 10.22
C ALA A 31 4.46 10.03 11.37
N GLY A 32 3.21 9.58 11.16
CA GLY A 32 2.16 9.58 12.18
C GLY A 32 1.67 10.98 12.57
N VAL A 33 1.66 11.92 11.62
CA VAL A 33 1.26 13.32 11.85
C VAL A 33 0.21 13.78 10.83
N ALA A 34 -0.47 14.89 11.10
CA ALA A 34 -1.41 15.47 10.15
C ALA A 34 -0.70 16.06 8.92
N VAL A 35 -1.31 15.95 7.73
CA VAL A 35 -0.78 16.50 6.46
C VAL A 35 -0.53 18.01 6.56
N SER A 36 -1.42 18.75 7.22
CA SER A 36 -1.27 20.19 7.46
C SER A 36 -0.02 20.53 8.27
N THR A 37 0.36 19.66 9.21
CA THR A 37 1.60 19.80 10.00
C THR A 37 2.83 19.63 9.11
N VAL A 38 2.83 18.63 8.22
CA VAL A 38 3.94 18.39 7.27
C VAL A 38 4.09 19.55 6.30
N LYS A 39 2.99 20.07 5.75
CA LYS A 39 3.01 21.26 4.87
C LYS A 39 3.61 22.48 5.57
N ARG A 40 3.18 22.74 6.81
CA ARG A 40 3.74 23.83 7.62
C ARG A 40 5.23 23.67 7.89
N TRP A 41 5.72 22.46 8.14
CA TRP A 41 7.15 22.21 8.29
C TRP A 41 7.90 22.38 6.98
N ALA A 42 7.34 21.91 5.87
CA ALA A 42 7.94 22.06 4.56
C ALA A 42 8.13 23.54 4.18
N GLU A 43 7.17 24.39 4.50
CA GLU A 43 7.28 25.85 4.34
C GLU A 43 8.31 26.44 5.31
N ARG A 44 8.21 26.12 6.62
CA ARG A 44 9.08 26.67 7.66
C ARG A 44 10.57 26.36 7.46
N TYR A 45 10.87 25.14 7.01
CA TYR A 45 12.24 24.63 6.87
C TYR A 45 12.71 24.55 5.42
N GLY A 46 11.92 25.05 4.46
CA GLY A 46 12.31 25.11 3.05
C GLY A 46 12.53 23.75 2.39
N TRP A 47 11.77 22.72 2.78
CA TRP A 47 11.96 21.35 2.32
C TRP A 47 11.83 21.18 0.81
N GLN A 48 11.06 22.04 0.13
CA GLN A 48 10.95 22.00 -1.34
C GLN A 48 12.29 22.33 -2.02
N ALA A 49 13.00 23.35 -1.54
CA ALA A 49 14.32 23.71 -2.06
C ALA A 49 15.33 22.60 -1.78
N LYS A 50 15.32 22.06 -0.55
CA LYS A 50 16.18 20.92 -0.19
C LYS A 50 15.90 19.68 -1.05
N ARG A 51 14.62 19.36 -1.31
CA ARG A 51 14.23 18.25 -2.17
C ARG A 51 14.72 18.43 -3.60
N GLU A 52 14.66 19.66 -4.13
CA GLU A 52 15.18 19.97 -5.46
C GLU A 52 16.71 19.84 -5.52
N GLU A 53 17.43 20.37 -4.53
CA GLU A 53 18.88 20.23 -4.42
C GLU A 53 19.30 18.75 -4.40
N ILE A 54 18.64 17.93 -3.56
CA ILE A 54 18.87 16.49 -3.49
C ILE A 54 18.58 15.83 -4.85
N ARG A 55 17.48 16.19 -5.51
CA ARG A 55 17.11 15.65 -6.83
C ARG A 55 18.18 15.98 -7.87
N GLN A 56 18.68 17.21 -7.90
CA GLN A 56 19.74 17.64 -8.80
C GLN A 56 21.04 16.89 -8.52
N ALA A 57 21.44 16.78 -7.26
CA ALA A 57 22.63 16.01 -6.85
C ALA A 57 22.52 14.54 -7.25
N LEU A 58 21.38 13.89 -7.01
CA LEU A 58 21.13 12.51 -7.43
C LEU A 58 21.12 12.34 -8.95
N SER A 59 20.67 13.33 -9.70
CA SER A 59 20.74 13.33 -11.17
C SER A 59 22.20 13.42 -11.65
N ALA A 60 22.98 14.33 -11.07
CA ALA A 60 24.40 14.49 -11.39
C ALA A 60 25.19 13.21 -11.07
N ILE A 61 24.98 12.61 -9.89
CA ILE A 61 25.61 11.33 -9.50
C ILE A 61 25.30 10.23 -10.51
N ARG A 62 24.06 10.14 -11.00
CA ARG A 62 23.69 9.15 -12.02
C ARG A 62 24.48 9.35 -13.31
N THR A 63 24.55 10.58 -13.80
CA THR A 63 25.32 10.89 -15.01
C THR A 63 26.81 10.62 -14.82
N ASP A 64 27.38 11.02 -13.69
CA ASP A 64 28.81 10.87 -13.42
C ASP A 64 29.20 9.41 -13.20
N THR A 65 28.30 8.60 -12.65
CA THR A 65 28.49 7.14 -12.54
C THR A 65 28.65 6.50 -13.92
N ILE A 66 27.80 6.87 -14.88
CA ILE A 66 27.90 6.36 -16.27
C ILE A 66 29.22 6.80 -16.91
N ARG A 67 29.59 8.07 -16.74
CA ARG A 67 30.86 8.61 -17.26
C ARG A 67 32.07 7.93 -16.64
N LEU A 68 32.04 7.69 -15.33
CA LEU A 68 33.11 7.00 -14.61
C LEU A 68 33.29 5.57 -15.13
N ARG A 69 32.19 4.81 -15.27
CA ARG A 69 32.23 3.46 -15.85
C ARG A 69 32.83 3.46 -17.25
N ALA A 70 32.38 4.36 -18.12
CA ALA A 70 32.90 4.47 -19.48
C ALA A 70 34.42 4.75 -19.50
N LYS A 71 34.90 5.65 -18.62
CA LYS A 71 36.34 5.94 -18.49
C LYS A 71 37.13 4.72 -17.98
N LEU A 72 36.64 4.04 -16.95
CA LEU A 72 37.30 2.87 -16.39
C LEU A 72 37.40 1.73 -17.41
N ILE A 73 36.34 1.49 -18.20
CA ILE A 73 36.35 0.51 -19.28
C ILE A 73 37.38 0.88 -20.34
N ASN A 74 37.40 2.14 -20.80
CA ASN A 74 38.37 2.59 -21.80
C ASN A 74 39.82 2.47 -21.29
N ASN A 75 40.06 2.80 -20.03
CA ASN A 75 41.39 2.65 -19.41
C ASN A 75 41.80 1.18 -19.30
N CYS A 76 40.86 0.30 -18.91
CA CYS A 76 41.09 -1.14 -18.84
C CYS A 76 41.38 -1.73 -20.22
N LEU A 77 40.70 -1.28 -21.28
CA LEU A 77 40.95 -1.73 -22.65
C LEU A 77 42.31 -1.27 -23.18
N GLY A 78 42.75 -0.07 -22.79
CA GLY A 78 44.04 0.49 -23.22
C GLY A 78 45.24 -0.04 -22.45
N SER A 79 45.09 -0.34 -21.16
CA SER A 79 46.22 -0.68 -20.27
C SER A 79 46.18 -2.09 -19.68
N LEU A 80 45.01 -2.76 -19.68
CA LEU A 80 44.76 -4.05 -19.03
C LEU A 80 45.23 -4.11 -17.56
N GLN A 81 45.24 -2.96 -16.89
CA GLN A 81 45.60 -2.86 -15.47
C GLN A 81 44.56 -3.59 -14.61
N ALA A 82 45.04 -4.46 -13.70
CA ALA A 82 44.17 -5.25 -12.82
C ALA A 82 43.28 -4.39 -11.91
N MET A 83 43.74 -3.19 -11.53
CA MET A 83 42.99 -2.26 -10.68
C MET A 83 41.77 -1.68 -11.40
N ASP A 84 41.93 -1.28 -12.66
CA ASP A 84 40.81 -0.74 -13.47
C ASP A 84 39.79 -1.85 -13.77
N ALA A 85 40.26 -3.06 -14.10
CA ALA A 85 39.39 -4.21 -14.31
C ALA A 85 38.56 -4.54 -13.05
N PHE A 86 39.20 -4.50 -11.87
CA PHE A 86 38.52 -4.70 -10.59
C PHE A 86 37.51 -3.59 -10.29
N ALA A 87 37.87 -2.32 -10.54
CA ALA A 87 36.98 -1.19 -10.34
C ALA A 87 35.71 -1.32 -11.22
N VAL A 88 35.86 -1.67 -12.50
CA VAL A 88 34.73 -1.95 -13.41
C VAL A 88 33.86 -3.08 -12.85
N ALA A 89 34.46 -4.22 -12.48
CA ALA A 89 33.72 -5.37 -11.95
C ALA A 89 32.90 -5.00 -10.71
N LYS A 90 33.47 -4.20 -9.80
CA LYS A 90 32.75 -3.73 -8.60
C LYS A 90 31.63 -2.76 -8.92
N MET A 91 31.81 -1.86 -9.89
CA MET A 91 30.73 -0.98 -10.33
C MET A 91 29.57 -1.77 -10.95
N GLU A 92 29.85 -2.81 -11.73
CA GLU A 92 28.82 -3.68 -12.30
C GLU A 92 28.08 -4.50 -11.23
N GLU A 93 28.80 -5.02 -10.24
CA GLU A 93 28.20 -5.71 -9.08
C GLU A 93 27.21 -4.78 -8.32
N VAL A 94 27.61 -3.54 -8.08
CA VAL A 94 26.74 -2.54 -7.44
C VAL A 94 25.53 -2.19 -8.32
N ALA A 95 25.71 -2.13 -9.65
CA ALA A 95 24.61 -1.91 -10.59
C ALA A 95 23.54 -3.00 -10.47
N LEU A 96 23.96 -4.26 -10.51
CA LEU A 96 23.07 -5.42 -10.44
C LEU A 96 22.28 -5.42 -9.13
N LYS A 97 22.97 -5.20 -8.00
CA LYS A 97 22.32 -5.07 -6.68
C LYS A 97 21.31 -3.92 -6.63
N ALA A 98 21.61 -2.79 -7.27
CA ALA A 98 20.69 -1.66 -7.35
C ALA A 98 19.44 -1.99 -8.18
N MET A 99 19.59 -2.72 -9.29
CA MET A 99 18.46 -3.19 -10.11
C MET A 99 17.58 -4.17 -9.33
N GLU A 100 18.16 -5.15 -8.66
CA GLU A 100 17.42 -6.11 -7.83
C GLU A 100 16.61 -5.41 -6.71
N LEU A 101 17.19 -4.38 -6.08
CA LEU A 101 16.49 -3.59 -5.07
C LEU A 101 15.37 -2.73 -5.67
N ALA A 102 15.57 -2.18 -6.87
CA ALA A 102 14.54 -1.43 -7.58
C ALA A 102 13.36 -2.35 -7.95
N ASP A 103 13.63 -3.56 -8.43
CA ASP A 103 12.61 -4.56 -8.75
C ASP A 103 11.83 -4.99 -7.50
N LYS A 104 12.53 -5.27 -6.39
CA LYS A 104 11.90 -5.54 -5.08
C LYS A 104 11.03 -4.38 -4.59
N ARG A 105 11.44 -3.14 -4.86
CA ARG A 105 10.67 -1.94 -4.52
C ARG A 105 9.43 -1.79 -5.39
N ALA A 106 9.54 -2.08 -6.68
CA ALA A 106 8.40 -2.10 -7.61
C ALA A 106 7.38 -3.19 -7.22
N GLU A 107 7.86 -4.37 -6.81
CA GLU A 107 7.00 -5.47 -6.35
C GLU A 107 6.34 -5.20 -4.99
N SER A 108 6.97 -4.41 -4.12
CA SER A 108 6.43 -4.03 -2.81
C SER A 108 5.60 -2.75 -2.82
N THR A 109 5.50 -2.06 -3.95
CA THR A 109 4.58 -0.93 -4.11
C THR A 109 3.20 -1.52 -4.43
N PRO A 110 2.24 -1.52 -3.49
CA PRO A 110 0.90 -2.00 -3.80
C PRO A 110 0.32 -1.17 -4.96
N PRO A 111 -0.31 -1.80 -5.96
CA PRO A 111 -1.02 -1.05 -7.00
C PRO A 111 -2.03 -0.13 -6.31
N ALA A 112 -2.16 1.10 -6.84
CA ALA A 112 -3.09 2.11 -6.33
C ALA A 112 -4.43 1.44 -6.02
N SER A 113 -4.75 1.32 -4.72
CA SER A 113 -5.93 0.59 -4.29
C SER A 113 -7.14 1.30 -4.90
N PRO A 114 -8.01 0.60 -5.66
CA PRO A 114 -9.27 1.19 -6.08
C PRO A 114 -10.03 1.64 -4.82
N PRO A 115 -10.88 2.69 -4.92
CA PRO A 115 -11.57 3.24 -3.76
C PRO A 115 -12.32 2.12 -3.03
N LEU A 116 -12.04 1.97 -1.73
CA LEU A 116 -12.70 1.01 -0.85
C LEU A 116 -14.22 1.20 -0.96
N ARG A 117 -14.94 0.19 -1.47
CA ARG A 117 -16.41 0.16 -1.37
C ARG A 117 -16.78 0.05 0.11
N GLU A 118 -17.79 0.80 0.53
CA GLU A 118 -18.35 0.67 1.87
C GLU A 118 -19.12 -0.65 1.96
N ILE A 119 -18.50 -1.65 2.60
CA ILE A 119 -19.14 -2.94 2.87
C ILE A 119 -20.22 -2.73 3.92
N THR A 120 -21.48 -2.68 3.50
CA THR A 120 -22.63 -2.44 4.39
C THR A 120 -23.41 -3.71 4.75
N SER A 121 -23.08 -4.85 4.13
CA SER A 121 -23.76 -6.14 4.30
C SER A 121 -22.79 -7.31 4.13
N GLU A 122 -23.07 -8.45 4.76
CA GLU A 122 -22.32 -9.70 4.60
C GLU A 122 -22.31 -10.19 3.14
N ALA A 123 -23.39 -9.94 2.39
CA ALA A 123 -23.45 -10.24 0.96
C ALA A 123 -22.52 -9.35 0.11
N ASP A 124 -22.34 -8.10 0.53
CA ASP A 124 -21.44 -7.15 -0.13
C ASP A 124 -19.97 -7.47 0.18
N ALA A 125 -19.70 -8.01 1.39
CA ALA A 125 -18.39 -8.51 1.79
C ALA A 125 -17.94 -9.70 0.93
N VAL A 126 -18.86 -10.65 0.66
CA VAL A 126 -18.59 -11.81 -0.21
C VAL A 126 -18.32 -11.36 -1.65
N ALA A 127 -19.11 -10.44 -2.19
CA ALA A 127 -18.92 -9.90 -3.54
C ALA A 127 -17.59 -9.14 -3.70
N ALA A 128 -17.22 -8.33 -2.70
CA ALA A 128 -15.93 -7.63 -2.69
C ALA A 128 -14.74 -8.60 -2.63
N LEU A 129 -14.87 -9.69 -1.88
CA LEU A 129 -13.83 -10.71 -1.76
C LEU A 129 -13.70 -11.54 -3.06
N GLU A 130 -14.81 -11.84 -3.75
CA GLU A 130 -14.78 -12.46 -5.09
C GLU A 130 -14.06 -11.59 -6.13
N GLU A 131 -14.34 -10.28 -6.15
CA GLU A 131 -13.70 -9.31 -7.05
C GLU A 131 -12.18 -9.21 -6.79
N ALA A 132 -11.78 -9.15 -5.51
CA ALA A 132 -10.38 -9.11 -5.10
C ALA A 132 -9.61 -10.40 -5.49
N VAL A 133 -10.25 -11.56 -5.34
CA VAL A 133 -9.67 -12.86 -5.77
C VAL A 133 -9.56 -12.93 -7.29
N GLY A 134 -10.55 -12.43 -8.03
CA GLY A 134 -10.53 -12.32 -9.49
C GLY A 134 -9.38 -11.45 -10.00
N ILE A 135 -9.14 -10.29 -9.37
CA ILE A 135 -8.01 -9.41 -9.69
C ILE A 135 -6.68 -10.12 -9.41
N ARG A 136 -6.53 -10.76 -8.24
CA ARG A 136 -5.31 -11.52 -7.88
C ARG A 136 -5.04 -12.66 -8.84
N LEU A 137 -6.08 -13.38 -9.27
CA LEU A 137 -5.99 -14.44 -10.28
C LEU A 137 -5.56 -13.89 -11.64
N SER A 138 -6.15 -12.78 -12.09
CA SER A 138 -5.77 -12.14 -13.36
C SER A 138 -4.31 -11.69 -13.37
N ALA A 139 -3.81 -11.15 -12.25
CA ALA A 139 -2.41 -10.76 -12.10
C ALA A 139 -1.45 -11.97 -12.13
N LEU A 140 -1.85 -13.09 -11.50
CA LEU A 140 -1.06 -14.32 -11.52
C LEU A 140 -1.04 -14.98 -12.91
N LEU A 141 -2.15 -14.93 -13.64
CA LEU A 141 -2.22 -15.44 -15.01
C LEU A 141 -1.45 -14.56 -16.01
N ALA A 142 -1.31 -13.26 -15.74
CA ALA A 142 -0.49 -12.35 -16.53
C ALA A 142 1.02 -12.59 -16.33
N SER A 143 1.43 -13.27 -15.26
CA SER A 143 2.83 -13.62 -14.95
C SER A 143 2.99 -15.13 -14.71
N PRO A 144 2.85 -15.97 -15.76
CA PRO A 144 2.83 -17.43 -15.64
C PRO A 144 4.11 -18.02 -15.03
N ASP A 145 5.26 -17.38 -15.21
CA ASP A 145 6.55 -17.83 -14.65
C ASP A 145 6.64 -17.67 -13.12
N LYS A 146 5.78 -16.85 -12.52
CA LYS A 146 5.71 -16.61 -11.07
C LYS A 146 4.64 -17.47 -10.38
N VAL A 147 3.93 -18.34 -11.12
CA VAL A 147 2.89 -19.21 -10.56
C VAL A 147 3.53 -20.37 -9.80
N THR A 148 3.39 -20.35 -8.48
CA THR A 148 3.87 -21.43 -7.60
C THR A 148 2.72 -22.34 -7.14
N LEU A 149 3.02 -23.62 -6.88
CA LEU A 149 2.03 -24.56 -6.34
C LEU A 149 1.46 -24.11 -4.98
N THR A 150 2.22 -23.33 -4.21
CA THR A 150 1.78 -22.73 -2.95
C THR A 150 0.71 -21.67 -3.20
N ALA A 151 0.93 -20.75 -4.13
CA ALA A 151 -0.05 -19.73 -4.51
C ALA A 151 -1.37 -20.36 -5.02
N LEU A 152 -1.29 -21.44 -5.79
CA LEU A 152 -2.48 -22.16 -6.28
C LEU A 152 -3.27 -22.84 -5.16
N LYS A 153 -2.60 -23.38 -4.13
CA LYS A 153 -3.26 -23.96 -2.94
C LYS A 153 -3.95 -22.89 -2.11
N GLU A 154 -3.30 -21.74 -1.91
CA GLU A 154 -3.88 -20.60 -1.18
C GLU A 154 -5.14 -20.07 -1.88
N ILE A 155 -5.09 -19.91 -3.20
CA ILE A 155 -6.26 -19.49 -3.99
C ILE A 155 -7.41 -20.48 -3.85
N LYS A 156 -7.11 -21.79 -3.91
CA LYS A 156 -8.13 -22.83 -3.71
C LYS A 156 -8.79 -22.71 -2.34
N THR A 157 -8.00 -22.55 -1.28
CA THR A 157 -8.55 -22.39 0.08
C THR A 157 -9.44 -21.15 0.22
N VAL A 158 -9.09 -20.05 -0.44
CA VAL A 158 -9.90 -18.82 -0.44
C VAL A 158 -11.19 -19.00 -1.25
N LEU A 159 -11.15 -19.71 -2.38
CA LEU A 159 -12.35 -20.03 -3.17
C LEU A 159 -13.29 -20.98 -2.45
N ASP A 160 -12.75 -21.94 -1.68
CA ASP A 160 -13.57 -22.85 -0.87
C ASP A 160 -14.22 -22.10 0.31
N LEU A 161 -13.49 -21.20 0.97
CA LEU A 161 -14.05 -20.30 2.00
C LEU A 161 -15.17 -19.40 1.44
N LEU A 162 -14.99 -18.87 0.21
CA LEU A 162 -16.01 -18.06 -0.47
C LEU A 162 -17.28 -18.86 -0.76
N LYS A 163 -17.16 -20.13 -1.14
CA LYS A 163 -18.32 -21.01 -1.33
C LYS A 163 -19.05 -21.26 -0.02
N ASP A 164 -18.32 -21.46 1.07
CA ASP A 164 -18.90 -21.67 2.40
C ASP A 164 -19.62 -20.41 2.90
N MET A 165 -19.03 -19.24 2.72
CA MET A 165 -19.66 -17.95 3.04
C MET A 165 -20.88 -17.67 2.17
N ARG A 166 -20.83 -17.99 0.87
CA ARG A 166 -21.97 -17.87 -0.03
C ARG A 166 -23.12 -18.82 0.34
N ALA A 167 -22.79 -20.01 0.84
CA ALA A 167 -23.79 -20.97 1.33
C ALA A 167 -24.46 -20.49 2.63
N GLN A 168 -23.71 -19.79 3.49
CA GLN A 168 -24.22 -19.21 4.74
C GLN A 168 -24.98 -17.89 4.51
N ALA A 169 -24.66 -17.14 3.45
CA ALA A 169 -25.31 -15.88 3.09
C ALA A 169 -26.60 -16.06 2.27
N VAL A 170 -27.05 -17.29 2.00
CA VAL A 170 -28.40 -17.51 1.44
C VAL A 170 -29.41 -17.01 2.46
N PRO A 171 -30.29 -16.06 2.12
CA PRO A 171 -31.19 -15.46 3.08
C PRO A 171 -32.11 -16.54 3.65
N GLU A 172 -32.17 -16.66 4.98
CA GLU A 172 -33.32 -17.24 5.64
C GLU A 172 -34.57 -16.60 5.04
N THR A 173 -35.40 -17.42 4.42
CA THR A 173 -36.62 -17.00 3.75
C THR A 173 -37.48 -16.14 4.68
N ASP A 174 -38.12 -15.14 4.09
CA ASP A 174 -38.95 -14.05 4.64
C ASP A 174 -40.05 -14.42 5.67
N GLU A 175 -40.14 -15.68 6.11
CA GLU A 175 -41.10 -16.13 7.12
C GLU A 175 -40.60 -15.92 8.55
N ALA A 176 -39.29 -15.98 8.82
CA ALA A 176 -38.75 -15.85 10.17
C ALA A 176 -38.80 -14.40 10.73
N ARG A 177 -38.97 -13.39 9.86
CA ARG A 177 -39.01 -11.98 10.27
C ARG A 177 -40.41 -11.48 10.67
N LYS A 178 -41.48 -12.22 10.35
CA LYS A 178 -42.86 -11.86 10.71
C LYS A 178 -43.23 -12.20 12.16
N ASP A 179 -42.50 -13.08 12.82
CA ASP A 179 -42.79 -13.51 14.21
C ASP A 179 -42.16 -12.63 15.31
N ARG A 180 -41.45 -11.55 14.94
CA ARG A 180 -40.98 -10.52 15.88
C ARG A 180 -41.83 -9.24 15.89
N GLY A 181 -43.07 -9.30 15.38
CA GLY A 181 -44.07 -8.27 15.61
C GLY A 181 -44.71 -8.43 16.99
N LEU A 182 -45.03 -7.32 17.67
CA LEU A 182 -45.76 -7.36 18.94
C LEU A 182 -46.98 -8.28 18.83
N THR A 183 -47.01 -9.33 19.63
CA THR A 183 -48.16 -10.24 19.70
C THR A 183 -49.41 -9.45 20.12
N ALA A 184 -50.59 -9.83 19.62
CA ALA A 184 -51.86 -9.15 19.93
C ALA A 184 -52.10 -9.03 21.45
N ALA A 185 -51.67 -10.03 22.22
CA ALA A 185 -51.71 -10.02 23.69
C ALA A 185 -50.85 -8.91 24.33
N THR A 186 -49.74 -8.53 23.69
CA THR A 186 -48.87 -7.44 24.15
C THR A 186 -49.48 -6.08 23.79
N ALA A 187 -50.10 -5.97 22.62
CA ALA A 187 -50.81 -4.75 22.20
C ALA A 187 -52.03 -4.46 23.08
N ASP A 188 -52.78 -5.48 23.49
CA ASP A 188 -53.93 -5.32 24.38
C ASP A 188 -53.52 -4.96 25.81
N ARG A 189 -52.39 -5.48 26.32
CA ARG A 189 -51.81 -5.05 27.59
C ARG A 189 -51.36 -3.58 27.56
N ILE A 190 -50.74 -3.13 26.48
CA ILE A 190 -50.33 -1.73 26.32
C ILE A 190 -51.58 -0.82 26.27
N ARG A 191 -52.64 -1.24 25.59
CA ARG A 191 -53.90 -0.48 25.51
C ARG A 191 -54.63 -0.40 26.87
N ALA A 192 -54.58 -1.46 27.67
CA ALA A 192 -55.12 -1.47 29.03
C ALA A 192 -54.34 -0.54 30.00
N ILE A 193 -53.02 -0.43 29.84
CA ILE A 193 -52.17 0.44 30.66
C ILE A 193 -52.36 1.92 30.28
N LEU A 194 -52.58 2.23 28.99
CA LEU A 194 -52.76 3.60 28.50
C LEU A 194 -54.21 4.11 28.60
N GLY A 195 -55.20 3.22 28.76
CA GLY A 195 -56.62 3.58 28.85
C GLY A 195 -57.15 3.81 30.28
N GLY A 196 -56.27 3.84 31.28
CA GLY A 196 -56.65 3.94 32.69
C GLY A 196 -56.27 5.27 33.34
N GLN A 197 -56.89 6.37 32.91
CA GLN A 197 -57.05 7.58 33.73
C GLN A 197 -58.36 8.30 33.36
N GLU A 198 -59.42 8.00 34.11
CA GLU A 198 -60.40 8.99 34.59
C GLU A 198 -60.65 8.72 36.08
#